data_AF-A0A9E2UBY4-F1
#
_entry.id   AF-A0A9E2UBY4-F1
#
_cell.length_a   1.000
_cell.length_b   1.000
_cell.length_c   1.000
_cell.angle_alpha   90.00
_cell.angle_beta   90.00
_cell.angle_gamma   90.00
#
_symmetry.space_group_name_H-M   'P 1'
#
loop_
_entity.id
_entity.type
_entity.pdbx_description
1 polymer ?
#
loop_
_entity_poly.entity_id
_entity_poly.type
_entity_poly.pdbx_seq_one_letter_code
_entity_poly.pdbx_strand_id
1 'polypeptide(L)'
;LIFGGRTLAGALTGDPATGDATLRFSALSGVAAMIETAPLEGAADAYAKMMAGRARFRMVLTMNRPPAGQVKKASNRLDRSE
;
A
#
# COMPACT_ATOMS: atom_id res chain seq x y z
N LEU A 1 0.08 -4.22 -45.26
CA LEU A 1 -0.94 -3.58 -44.39
C LEU A 1 -0.75 -2.07 -44.44
N ILE A 2 -1.49 -1.35 -45.28
CA ILE A 2 -1.31 0.10 -45.51
C ILE A 2 -2.49 0.94 -44.95
N PHE A 3 -3.51 0.29 -44.35
CA PHE A 3 -4.71 0.96 -43.80
C PHE A 3 -4.90 0.78 -42.29
N GLY A 4 -3.85 0.41 -41.54
CA GLY A 4 -3.94 0.27 -40.09
C GLY A 4 -3.54 1.56 -39.36
N GLY A 5 -4.51 2.40 -38.99
CA GLY A 5 -4.27 3.51 -38.07
C GLY A 5 -3.84 2.98 -36.70
N ARG A 6 -2.64 3.32 -36.24
CA ARG A 6 -2.12 2.94 -34.91
C ARG A 6 -2.00 4.21 -34.08
N THR A 7 -2.59 4.23 -32.90
CA THR A 7 -2.52 5.37 -31.98
C THR A 7 -1.66 5.02 -30.78
N LEU A 8 -0.76 5.93 -30.41
CA LEU A 8 -0.04 5.90 -29.14
C LEU A 8 -0.57 7.05 -28.28
N ALA A 9 -1.02 6.73 -27.07
CA ALA A 9 -1.49 7.70 -26.09
C ALA A 9 -0.82 7.40 -24.74
N GLY A 10 -0.54 8.45 -23.96
CA GLY A 10 0.00 8.35 -22.61
C GLY A 10 -0.89 9.14 -21.64
N ALA A 11 -0.84 8.77 -20.37
CA ALA A 11 -1.49 9.49 -19.28
C ALA A 11 -0.52 9.60 -18.12
N LEU A 12 -0.47 10.78 -17.47
CA LEU A 12 0.40 11.02 -16.32
C LEU A 12 -0.23 10.45 -15.03
N THR A 13 -1.36 11.02 -14.60
CA THR A 13 -2.07 10.60 -13.38
C THR A 13 -3.60 10.77 -13.45
N GLY A 14 -4.14 11.32 -14.55
CA GLY A 14 -5.55 11.70 -14.65
C GLY A 14 -5.89 12.98 -13.87
N ASP A 15 -7.14 13.42 -13.97
CA ASP A 15 -7.67 14.55 -13.20
C ASP A 15 -8.36 14.07 -11.88
N PRO A 16 -8.59 14.95 -10.89
CA PRO A 16 -9.25 14.57 -9.64
C PRO A 16 -10.62 13.89 -9.79
N ALA A 17 -11.44 14.31 -10.75
CA ALA A 17 -12.73 13.70 -11.05
C ALA A 17 -12.58 12.27 -11.60
N THR A 18 -11.58 12.03 -12.45
CA THR A 18 -11.23 10.66 -12.88
C THR A 18 -10.81 9.79 -11.70
N GLY A 19 -10.09 10.37 -10.73
CA GLY A 19 -9.74 9.71 -9.47
C GLY A 19 -10.98 9.31 -8.64
N ASP A 20 -11.91 10.25 -8.43
CA ASP A 20 -13.15 9.97 -7.69
C ASP A 20 -14.01 8.90 -8.37
N ALA A 21 -14.15 8.98 -9.70
CA ALA A 21 -14.85 7.96 -10.49
C ALA A 21 -14.22 6.56 -10.32
N THR A 22 -12.88 6.49 -10.30
CA THR A 22 -12.14 5.23 -10.10
C THR A 22 -12.35 4.65 -8.70
N LEU A 23 -12.36 5.50 -7.67
CA LEU A 23 -12.61 5.07 -6.29
C LEU A 23 -14.05 4.55 -6.11
N ARG A 24 -15.05 5.27 -6.66
CA ARG A 24 -16.45 4.83 -6.64
C ARG A 24 -16.63 3.49 -7.34
N PHE A 25 -16.04 3.34 -8.52
CA PHE A 25 -16.06 2.07 -9.24
C PHE A 25 -15.45 0.94 -8.39
N SER A 26 -14.26 1.17 -7.83
CA SER A 26 -13.55 0.16 -7.04
C SER A 26 -14.34 -0.30 -5.81
N ALA A 27 -14.99 0.64 -5.10
CA ALA A 27 -15.85 0.32 -3.97
C ALA A 27 -17.08 -0.49 -4.37
N LEU A 28 -17.73 -0.12 -5.48
CA LEU A 28 -18.90 -0.84 -6.01
C LEU A 28 -18.56 -2.25 -6.51
N SER A 29 -17.38 -2.42 -7.11
CA SER A 29 -16.94 -3.70 -7.68
C SER A 29 -16.13 -4.58 -6.71
N GLY A 30 -15.90 -4.13 -5.47
CA GLY A 30 -15.08 -4.84 -4.49
C GLY A 30 -13.60 -4.98 -4.88
N VAL A 31 -13.07 -4.05 -5.68
CA VAL A 31 -11.67 -4.07 -6.12
C VAL A 31 -10.79 -3.39 -5.07
N ALA A 32 -9.79 -4.12 -4.59
CA ALA A 32 -8.79 -3.60 -3.66
C ALA A 32 -7.38 -4.05 -4.07
N ALA A 33 -6.39 -3.20 -3.78
CA ALA A 33 -4.99 -3.56 -3.99
C ALA A 33 -4.56 -4.62 -2.98
N MET A 34 -3.68 -5.53 -3.41
CA MET A 34 -2.96 -6.40 -2.51
C MET A 34 -1.84 -5.59 -1.85
N ILE A 35 -1.91 -5.45 -0.53
CA ILE A 35 -1.00 -4.57 0.22
C ILE A 35 -0.31 -5.32 1.36
N GLU A 36 0.90 -4.86 1.66
CA GLU A 36 1.62 -5.17 2.89
C GLU A 36 1.75 -3.91 3.73
N THR A 37 1.45 -3.99 5.02
CA THR A 37 1.45 -2.83 5.91
C THR A 37 2.69 -2.79 6.79
N ALA A 38 3.30 -1.62 6.93
CA ALA A 38 4.34 -1.35 7.91
C ALA A 38 4.00 -0.08 8.71
N PRO A 39 4.39 0.01 9.99
CA PRO A 39 4.26 1.26 10.74
C PRO A 39 5.16 2.34 10.12
N LEU A 40 4.84 3.62 10.32
CA LEU A 40 5.60 4.74 9.77
C LEU A 40 7.08 4.70 10.22
N GLU A 41 7.34 4.26 11.46
CA GLU A 41 8.67 4.09 12.02
C GLU A 41 9.50 3.05 11.24
N GLY A 42 8.84 2.11 10.56
CA GLY A 42 9.46 1.08 9.72
C GLY A 42 9.60 1.47 8.24
N ALA A 43 9.46 2.75 7.89
CA ALA A 43 9.46 3.21 6.49
C ALA A 43 10.73 2.83 5.73
N ALA A 44 11.91 2.91 6.36
CA ALA A 44 13.18 2.58 5.72
C ALA A 44 13.24 1.11 5.29
N ASP A 45 12.85 0.18 6.18
CA ASP A 45 12.84 -1.25 5.90
C ASP A 45 11.77 -1.61 4.85
N ALA A 46 10.59 -1.00 4.94
CA ALA A 46 9.52 -1.17 3.96
C ALA A 46 9.98 -0.72 2.56
N TYR A 47 10.68 0.41 2.47
CA TYR A 47 11.25 0.92 1.22
C TYR A 47 12.34 -0.01 0.68
N ALA A 48 13.26 -0.46 1.53
CA ALA A 48 14.32 -1.39 1.14
C ALA A 48 13.74 -2.73 0.64
N LYS A 49 12.70 -3.26 1.29
CA LYS A 49 11.98 -4.47 0.85
C LYS A 49 11.32 -4.28 -0.52
N MET A 50 10.69 -3.13 -0.75
CA MET A 50 10.08 -2.78 -2.04
C MET A 50 11.15 -2.68 -3.14
N MET A 51 12.25 -1.96 -2.89
CA MET A 51 13.35 -1.81 -3.84
C MET A 51 14.04 -3.14 -4.17
N ALA A 52 14.10 -4.06 -3.22
CA ALA A 52 14.60 -5.41 -3.44
C ALA A 52 13.61 -6.34 -4.17
N GLY A 53 12.43 -5.85 -4.57
CA GLY A 53 11.40 -6.67 -5.24
C GLY A 53 10.77 -7.74 -4.35
N ARG A 54 10.96 -7.67 -3.02
CA ARG A 54 10.46 -8.65 -2.06
C ARG A 54 9.07 -8.29 -1.51
N ALA A 55 8.56 -7.11 -1.82
CA ALA A 55 7.21 -6.70 -1.46
C ALA A 55 6.20 -7.35 -2.41
N ARG A 56 5.12 -7.91 -1.86
CA ARG A 56 4.00 -8.41 -2.64
C ARG A 56 3.13 -7.23 -3.09
N PHE A 57 3.41 -6.74 -4.28
CA PHE A 57 2.74 -5.62 -4.97
C PHE A 57 2.98 -4.23 -4.33
N ARG A 58 2.34 -3.90 -3.21
CA ARG A 58 2.33 -2.53 -2.66
C ARG A 58 2.62 -2.51 -1.16
N MET A 59 3.63 -1.75 -0.76
CA MET A 59 3.85 -1.39 0.65
C MET A 59 2.99 -0.18 1.01
N VAL A 60 2.33 -0.24 2.17
CA VAL A 60 1.51 0.86 2.72
C VAL A 60 1.98 1.18 4.14
N LEU A 61 2.28 2.44 4.41
CA LEU A 61 2.65 2.91 5.74
C LEU A 61 1.40 3.28 6.56
N THR A 62 1.32 2.77 7.78
CA THR A 62 0.21 3.05 8.70
C THR A 62 0.60 4.14 9.69
N MET A 63 -0.18 5.23 9.73
CA MET A 63 0.17 6.44 10.48
C MET A 63 -0.22 6.40 11.97
N ASN A 64 -1.24 5.63 12.35
CA ASN A 64 -1.75 5.62 13.74
C ASN A 64 -2.51 4.33 14.11
N ARG A 65 -2.22 3.21 13.43
CA ARG A 65 -2.87 1.93 13.69
C ARG A 65 -1.79 0.89 13.92
N PRO A 66 -1.76 0.17 15.05
CA PRO A 66 -0.93 -1.02 15.16
C PRO A 66 -1.31 -1.94 14.00
N PRO A 67 -0.35 -2.43 13.20
CA PRO A 67 -0.65 -3.22 12.02
C PRO A 67 -1.55 -4.38 12.42
N ALA A 68 -2.59 -4.66 11.63
CA ALA A 68 -3.53 -5.75 11.89
C ALA A 68 -2.75 -7.08 11.92
N GLY A 69 -2.29 -7.49 13.11
CA GLY A 69 -1.37 -8.62 13.29
C GLY A 69 -0.25 -8.43 14.33
N GLN A 70 0.06 -7.20 14.80
CA GLN A 70 1.00 -6.99 15.91
C GLN A 70 0.26 -6.56 17.18
N VAL A 71 -0.32 -7.53 17.88
CA VAL A 71 -0.62 -7.36 19.31
C VAL A 71 0.73 -7.28 20.01
N LYS A 72 1.07 -6.11 20.57
CA LYS A 72 2.24 -5.99 21.45
C LYS A 72 2.10 -7.06 22.53
N LYS A 73 2.94 -8.10 22.51
CA LYS A 73 3.12 -8.94 23.69
C LYS A 73 3.63 -8.03 24.78
N ALA A 74 2.77 -7.71 25.74
CA ALA A 74 3.17 -7.07 26.97
C ALA A 74 4.13 -8.04 27.66
N SER A 75 5.43 -7.87 27.39
CA SER A 75 6.49 -8.44 28.22
C SER A 75 6.45 -7.66 29.53
N ASN A 76 5.56 -8.10 30.43
CA ASN A 76 5.55 -7.63 31.80
C ASN A 76 6.77 -8.23 32.50
N ARG A 77 7.93 -7.60 32.28
CA ARG A 77 9.11 -7.81 33.11
C ARG A 77 8.83 -7.07 34.42
N LEU A 78 8.14 -7.77 35.33
CA LEU A 78 8.13 -7.46 36.75
C LEU A 78 9.56 -7.63 37.28
N ASP A 79 10.35 -6.58 37.10
CA ASP A 79 11.34 -6.18 38.09
C ASP A 79 10.58 -5.43 39.18
N ARG A 80 10.28 -6.15 40.25
CA ARG A 80 10.21 -5.56 41.58
C ARG A 80 10.87 -6.59 42.49
N SER A 81 12.14 -6.33 42.76
CA SER A 81 12.82 -6.78 43.97
C SER A 81 11.93 -6.58 45.20
N GLU A 82 11.60 -7.67 45.87
CA GLU A 82 11.70 -7.81 47.32
C GLU A 82 12.44 -9.12 47.59
#